data_AF-A0A8T4XGR0-F1
#
_entry.id   AF-A0A8T4XGR0-F1
#
_cell.length_a   1.000
_cell.length_b   1.000
_cell.length_c   1.000
_cell.angle_alpha   90.00
_cell.angle_beta   90.00
_cell.angle_gamma   90.00
#
_symmetry.space_group_name_H-M   'P 1'
#
loop_
_entity.id
_entity.type
_entity.pdbx_description
1 polymer ?
#
loop_
_entity_poly.entity_id
_entity_poly.type
_entity_poly.pdbx_seq_one_letter_code
_entity_poly.pdbx_strand_id
1 'polypeptide(L)'
;MHGIEEKFELLPEVSEHIIEGILSEVKKFASLMKHDPKEAIKSVIDEVEWLKSNKDFLGKAVEASVDSALELYSDRLWHKDWTELRTLLLKGVLLVLQAINESLKEDRK
;
A
#
# COMPACT_ATOMS: atom_id res chain seq x y z
N MET A 1 25.93 13.22 -3.55
CA MET A 1 24.50 13.17 -3.94
C MET A 1 24.28 11.80 -4.50
N HIS A 2 23.52 10.95 -3.81
CA HIS A 2 23.13 9.66 -4.38
C HIS A 2 22.08 9.92 -5.47
N GLY A 3 22.25 9.30 -6.64
CA GLY A 3 21.41 9.53 -7.83
C GLY A 3 19.99 9.00 -7.64
N ILE A 4 19.05 9.40 -8.51
CA ILE A 4 17.71 8.79 -8.54
C ILE A 4 17.82 7.29 -8.89
N GLU A 5 18.78 6.94 -9.75
CA GLU A 5 19.06 5.57 -10.16
C GLU A 5 19.40 4.66 -8.96
N GLU A 6 20.31 5.08 -8.07
CA GLU A 6 20.68 4.30 -6.88
C GLU A 6 19.50 4.02 -5.93
N LYS A 7 18.41 4.81 -6.00
CA LYS A 7 17.22 4.56 -5.18
C LYS A 7 16.32 3.46 -5.72
N PHE A 8 16.40 3.18 -7.02
CA PHE A 8 15.42 2.35 -7.73
C PHE A 8 16.03 1.28 -8.63
N GLU A 9 17.37 1.18 -8.71
CA GLU A 9 18.09 0.25 -9.60
C GLU A 9 17.77 -1.23 -9.36
N LEU A 10 17.29 -1.58 -8.15
CA LEU A 10 16.93 -2.96 -7.78
C LEU A 10 15.43 -3.26 -7.94
N LEU A 11 14.61 -2.26 -8.32
CA LEU A 11 13.20 -2.49 -8.58
C LEU A 11 13.05 -3.24 -9.90
N PRO A 12 12.19 -4.27 -9.97
CA PRO A 12 12.01 -4.99 -11.20
C PRO A 12 11.15 -4.18 -12.17
N GLU A 13 11.25 -4.48 -13.46
CA GLU A 13 10.35 -3.91 -14.46
C GLU A 13 8.93 -4.48 -14.26
N VAL A 14 7.93 -3.62 -14.28
CA VAL A 14 6.54 -4.04 -14.12
C VAL A 14 5.85 -4.01 -15.48
N SER A 15 5.34 -5.16 -15.91
CA SER A 15 4.65 -5.32 -17.19
C SER A 15 3.26 -4.67 -17.19
N GLU A 16 2.75 -4.32 -18.37
CA GLU A 16 1.46 -3.64 -18.53
C GLU A 16 0.31 -4.42 -17.86
N HIS A 17 0.26 -5.73 -18.07
CA HIS A 17 -0.81 -6.56 -17.52
C HIS A 17 -0.78 -6.69 -15.98
N ILE A 18 0.39 -6.62 -15.32
CA ILE A 18 0.45 -6.48 -13.86
C ILE A 18 -0.19 -5.16 -13.44
N ILE A 19 0.16 -4.06 -14.11
CA ILE A 19 -0.41 -2.73 -13.81
C ILE A 19 -1.93 -2.71 -14.03
N GLU A 20 -2.44 -3.34 -15.09
CA GLU A 20 -3.88 -3.48 -15.31
C GLU A 20 -4.58 -4.21 -14.15
N GLY A 21 -3.94 -5.27 -13.63
CA GLY A 21 -4.40 -5.98 -12.43
C GLY A 21 -4.48 -5.07 -11.21
N ILE A 22 -3.44 -4.28 -10.95
CA ILE A 22 -3.39 -3.31 -9.85
C ILE A 22 -4.47 -2.24 -10.00
N LEU A 23 -4.64 -1.66 -11.20
CA LEU A 23 -5.68 -0.66 -11.47
C LEU A 23 -7.09 -1.22 -11.27
N SER A 24 -7.31 -2.49 -11.61
CA SER A 24 -8.56 -3.19 -11.31
C SER A 24 -8.80 -3.31 -9.80
N GLU A 25 -7.76 -3.64 -9.04
CA GLU A 25 -7.84 -3.73 -7.58
C GLU A 25 -8.13 -2.38 -6.92
N VAL A 26 -7.50 -1.30 -7.39
CA VAL A 26 -7.81 0.08 -6.93
C VAL A 26 -9.30 0.38 -7.09
N LYS A 27 -9.88 0.07 -8.25
CA LYS A 27 -11.31 0.31 -8.51
C LYS A 27 -12.21 -0.53 -7.59
N LYS A 28 -11.86 -1.80 -7.39
CA LYS A 28 -12.60 -2.70 -6.49
C LYS A 28 -12.53 -2.20 -5.05
N PHE A 29 -11.34 -1.78 -4.59
CA PHE A 29 -11.16 -1.26 -3.25
C PHE A 29 -11.90 0.05 -3.02
N ALA A 30 -11.85 0.98 -3.98
CA ALA A 30 -12.62 2.23 -3.90
C ALA A 30 -14.13 1.97 -3.82
N SER A 31 -14.63 0.97 -4.57
CA SER A 31 -16.02 0.52 -4.47
C SER A 31 -16.31 -0.06 -3.08
N LEU A 32 -15.43 -0.91 -2.55
CA LEU A 32 -15.58 -1.49 -1.21
C LEU A 32 -15.60 -0.41 -0.13
N MET A 33 -14.67 0.55 -0.15
CA MET A 33 -14.67 1.68 0.79
C MET A 33 -15.98 2.47 0.77
N LYS A 34 -16.61 2.62 -0.40
CA LYS A 34 -17.88 3.36 -0.54
C LYS A 34 -19.07 2.57 0.00
N HIS A 35 -19.08 1.26 -0.18
CA HIS A 35 -20.25 0.41 0.14
C HIS A 35 -20.15 -0.25 1.52
N ASP A 36 -18.96 -0.67 1.92
CA ASP A 36 -18.66 -1.27 3.22
C ASP A 36 -17.27 -0.81 3.73
N PRO A 37 -17.18 0.42 4.28
CA PRO A 37 -15.91 0.97 4.77
C PRO A 37 -15.33 0.17 5.93
N LYS A 38 -16.17 -0.51 6.74
CA LYS A 38 -15.66 -1.31 7.87
C LYS A 38 -14.87 -2.52 7.37
N GLU A 39 -15.41 -3.22 6.38
CA GLU A 39 -14.73 -4.37 5.79
C GLU A 39 -13.47 -3.94 5.04
N ALA A 40 -13.51 -2.85 4.28
CA ALA A 40 -12.31 -2.33 3.60
C ALA A 40 -11.20 -1.90 4.57
N ILE A 41 -11.56 -1.23 5.68
CA ILE A 41 -10.59 -0.87 6.73
C ILE A 41 -9.99 -2.14 7.33
N LYS A 42 -10.83 -3.12 7.68
CA LYS A 42 -10.39 -4.38 8.26
C LYS A 42 -9.45 -5.13 7.31
N SER A 43 -9.78 -5.24 6.02
CA SER A 43 -8.93 -5.98 5.07
C SER A 43 -7.53 -5.39 4.97
N VAL A 44 -7.41 -4.06 4.93
CA VAL A 44 -6.11 -3.36 4.91
C VAL A 44 -5.33 -3.56 6.19
N ILE A 45 -6.00 -3.49 7.35
CA ILE A 45 -5.35 -3.75 8.64
C ILE A 45 -4.85 -5.19 8.70
N ASP A 46 -5.65 -6.16 8.27
CA ASP A 46 -5.27 -7.57 8.24
C ASP A 46 -4.04 -7.82 7.34
N GLU A 47 -3.94 -7.15 6.18
CA GLU A 47 -2.76 -7.19 5.31
C GLU A 47 -1.51 -6.62 6.00
N VAL A 48 -1.63 -5.48 6.68
CA VAL A 48 -0.51 -4.85 7.41
C VAL A 48 -0.07 -5.69 8.60
N GLU A 49 -1.00 -6.22 9.39
CA GLU A 49 -0.69 -7.08 10.54
C GLU A 49 -0.07 -8.41 10.11
N TRP A 50 -0.52 -8.96 8.96
CA TRP A 50 0.14 -10.11 8.36
C TRP A 50 1.60 -9.78 7.99
N LEU A 51 1.86 -8.61 7.37
CA LEU A 51 3.22 -8.18 7.05
C LEU A 51 4.07 -7.99 8.31
N LYS A 52 3.53 -7.41 9.39
CA LYS A 52 4.27 -7.26 10.65
C LYS A 52 4.59 -8.62 11.29
N SER A 53 3.65 -9.56 11.20
CA SER A 53 3.83 -10.90 11.78
C SER A 53 4.82 -11.77 10.98
N ASN A 54 4.87 -11.61 9.66
CA ASN A 54 5.65 -12.50 8.77
C ASN A 54 6.90 -11.84 8.18
N LYS A 55 6.96 -10.50 8.17
CA LYS A 55 7.97 -9.64 7.56
C LYS A 55 8.19 -8.38 8.40
N ASP A 56 8.39 -8.55 9.72
CA ASP A 56 8.45 -7.49 10.76
C ASP A 56 8.88 -6.09 10.28
N PHE A 57 10.14 -5.94 9.85
CA PHE A 57 10.66 -4.63 9.43
C PHE A 57 9.98 -4.06 8.19
N LEU A 58 9.54 -4.90 7.25
CA LEU A 58 8.78 -4.44 6.08
C LEU A 58 7.39 -3.95 6.49
N GLY A 59 6.71 -4.69 7.38
CA GLY A 59 5.42 -4.25 7.92
C GLY A 59 5.51 -2.91 8.66
N LYS A 60 6.54 -2.74 9.49
CA LYS A 60 6.85 -1.46 10.17
C LYS A 60 7.15 -0.33 9.17
N ALA A 61 7.88 -0.62 8.10
CA ALA A 61 8.19 0.35 7.06
C ALA A 61 6.93 0.82 6.32
N VAL A 62 5.99 -0.09 6.04
CA VAL A 62 4.69 0.25 5.44
C VAL A 62 3.91 1.23 6.33
N GLU A 63 3.80 0.96 7.64
CA GLU A 63 3.13 1.89 8.57
C GLU A 63 3.83 3.25 8.62
N ALA A 64 5.16 3.25 8.80
CA ALA A 64 5.95 4.48 8.89
C ALA A 64 5.85 5.36 7.62
N SER A 65 5.69 4.75 6.44
CA SER A 65 5.55 5.47 5.18
C SER A 65 4.26 6.29 5.08
N VAL A 66 3.25 5.95 5.88
CA VAL A 66 1.95 6.61 5.91
C VAL A 66 1.80 7.51 7.14
N ASP A 67 2.23 7.03 8.31
CA ASP A 67 1.98 7.70 9.58
C ASP A 67 2.61 9.11 9.63
N SER A 68 3.77 9.30 8.99
CA SER A 68 4.42 10.62 8.88
C SER A 68 3.57 11.66 8.12
N ALA A 69 2.91 11.24 7.03
CA ALA A 69 2.04 12.11 6.26
C ALA A 69 0.77 12.44 7.02
N LEU A 70 0.24 11.48 7.77
CA LEU A 70 -0.94 11.68 8.60
C LEU A 70 -0.62 12.63 9.75
N GLU A 71 0.47 12.44 10.49
CA GLU A 71 0.83 13.22 11.69
C GLU A 71 0.74 14.75 11.45
N LEU A 72 1.13 15.20 10.25
CA LEU A 72 1.06 16.60 9.81
C LEU A 72 -0.35 17.21 9.75
N TYR A 73 -1.40 16.39 9.73
CA TYR A 73 -2.81 16.80 9.65
C TYR A 73 -3.64 16.31 10.84
N SER A 74 -2.99 15.81 11.89
CA SER A 74 -3.65 15.20 13.05
C SER A 74 -4.58 16.15 13.80
N ASP A 75 -4.31 17.44 13.76
CA ASP A 75 -5.10 18.52 14.36
C ASP A 75 -6.23 19.05 13.45
N ARG A 76 -6.24 18.64 12.17
CA ARG A 76 -7.16 19.18 11.14
C ARG A 76 -8.26 18.22 10.72
N LEU A 77 -8.10 16.93 10.99
CA LEU A 77 -9.03 15.88 10.55
C LEU A 77 -9.81 15.32 11.73
N TRP A 78 -11.09 15.02 11.50
CA TRP A 78 -11.85 14.25 12.49
C TRP A 78 -11.35 12.80 12.49
N HIS A 79 -11.47 12.11 13.62
CA HIS A 79 -10.98 10.74 13.77
C HIS A 79 -11.49 9.81 12.66
N LYS A 80 -12.72 9.99 12.18
CA LYS A 80 -13.26 9.19 11.08
C LYS A 80 -12.49 9.43 9.76
N ASP A 81 -12.29 10.70 9.39
CA ASP A 81 -11.58 11.09 8.17
C ASP A 81 -10.12 10.64 8.22
N TRP A 82 -9.52 10.68 9.41
CA TRP A 82 -8.19 10.16 9.67
C TRP A 82 -8.07 8.66 9.36
N THR A 83 -8.99 7.85 9.91
CA THR A 83 -8.96 6.40 9.70
C THR A 83 -9.14 6.05 8.23
N GLU A 84 -10.11 6.68 7.55
CA GLU A 84 -10.35 6.43 6.12
C GLU A 84 -9.15 6.84 5.27
N LEU A 85 -8.55 8.01 5.54
CA LEU A 85 -7.35 8.46 4.84
C LEU A 85 -6.16 7.52 5.08
N ARG A 86 -5.92 7.10 6.33
CA ARG A 86 -4.87 6.14 6.67
C ARG A 86 -5.03 4.84 5.88
N THR A 87 -6.25 4.30 5.86
CA THR A 87 -6.58 3.07 5.14
C THR A 87 -6.32 3.21 3.63
N LEU A 88 -6.69 4.33 3.03
CA LEU A 88 -6.44 4.58 1.60
C LEU A 88 -4.94 4.67 1.28
N LEU A 89 -4.17 5.37 2.11
CA LEU A 89 -2.73 5.52 1.94
C LEU A 89 -2.01 4.18 2.12
N LEU A 90 -2.37 3.40 3.15
CA LEU A 90 -1.81 2.06 3.37
C LEU A 90 -2.12 1.13 2.19
N LYS A 91 -3.36 1.14 1.67
CA LYS A 91 -3.69 0.32 0.50
C LYS A 91 -2.85 0.67 -0.72
N GLY A 92 -2.56 1.95 -0.94
CA GLY A 92 -1.65 2.38 -2.00
C GLY A 92 -0.26 1.75 -1.90
N VAL A 93 0.33 1.74 -0.70
CA VAL A 93 1.65 1.13 -0.44
C VAL A 93 1.60 -0.39 -0.63
N LEU A 94 0.56 -1.05 -0.12
CA LEU A 94 0.37 -2.50 -0.26
C LEU A 94 0.26 -2.93 -1.72
N LEU A 95 -0.46 -2.16 -2.55
CA LEU A 95 -0.58 -2.43 -3.98
C LEU A 95 0.76 -2.31 -4.73
N VAL A 96 1.64 -1.38 -4.33
CA VAL A 96 2.99 -1.29 -4.89
C VAL A 96 3.81 -2.54 -4.53
N LEU A 97 3.74 -3.00 -3.26
CA LEU A 97 4.41 -4.23 -2.85
C LEU A 97 3.87 -5.45 -3.60
N GLN A 98 2.57 -5.50 -3.87
CA GLN A 98 1.95 -6.55 -4.68
C GLN A 98 2.45 -6.51 -6.13
N ALA A 99 2.56 -5.33 -6.75
CA ALA A 99 3.10 -5.18 -8.10
C ALA A 99 4.55 -5.68 -8.20
N ILE A 100 5.40 -5.28 -7.24
CA ILE A 100 6.79 -5.75 -7.14
C ILE A 100 6.82 -7.28 -6.99
N ASN A 101 5.98 -7.85 -6.14
CA ASN A 101 5.91 -9.29 -5.93
C ASN A 101 5.49 -10.05 -7.19
N GLU A 102 4.50 -9.56 -7.95
CA GLU A 102 4.09 -10.20 -9.20
C GLU A 102 5.17 -10.11 -10.28
N SER A 103 5.84 -8.96 -10.39
CA SER A 103 6.96 -8.79 -11.33
C SER A 103 8.13 -9.75 -10.99
N LEU A 104 8.50 -9.86 -9.71
CA LEU A 104 9.51 -10.84 -9.27
C LEU A 104 9.12 -12.30 -9.51
N LYS A 105 7.82 -12.61 -9.65
CA LYS A 105 7.35 -13.96 -10.02
C LYS A 105 7.44 -14.19 -11.52
N GLU A 106 7.27 -13.15 -12.35
CA GLU A 106 7.42 -13.24 -13.81
C GLU A 106 8.87 -13.54 -14.19
N ASP A 107 9.83 -12.86 -13.58
CA ASP A 107 11.27 -13.06 -13.84
C ASP A 107 11.78 -14.46 -13.46
N ARG A 108 11.01 -15.20 -12.64
CA ARG A 108 11.35 -16.56 -12.20
C ARG A 108 10.75 -17.65 -13.09
N LYS A 109 9.91 -17.31 -14.08
CA LYS A 109 9.30 -18.24 -15.03
C LYS A 109 10.16 -18.42 -16.27
#